data_AF-A0A498DV39-F1
#
_entry.id   AF-A0A498DV39-F1
#
_cell.length_a   1.000
_cell.length_b   1.000
_cell.length_c   1.000
_cell.angle_alpha   90.00
_cell.angle_beta   90.00
_cell.angle_gamma   90.00
#
_symmetry.space_group_name_H-M   'P 1'
#
loop_
_entity.id
_entity.type
_entity.pdbx_description
1 polymer ?
#
loop_
_entity_poly.entity_id
_entity_poly.type
_entity_poly.pdbx_seq_one_letter_code
_entity_poly.pdbx_strand_id
1 'polypeptide(L)'
;MTKRLSFTDVVRYLALAAAMLISYATQRDLALAHDVPKSVAPAVPVAVDLYMVWAVRSRRDVALAVSVAVSANVAGVLTTEELAAVGTWVAAGLHAVFPLTVWRMHRAESPERPSESLPDVPTDSEPIKAPESVWPPADIWQDFADSQPDSTTDTPPSAEDIRAAMSVLESRNGRPVTGRMVADHFGVSERTGRRYLAMAA
;
A
#
# COMPACT_ATOMS: atom_id res chain seq x y z
N MET A 1 19.07 -21.99 23.64
CA MET A 1 18.28 -21.07 24.49
C MET A 1 16.82 -21.20 24.09
N THR A 2 16.02 -21.98 24.82
CA THR A 2 14.58 -22.14 24.57
C THR A 2 13.84 -20.95 25.19
N LYS A 3 13.41 -20.01 24.35
CA LYS A 3 12.62 -18.85 24.79
C LYS A 3 11.28 -19.38 25.31
N ARG A 4 11.03 -19.30 26.63
CA ARG A 4 9.73 -19.65 27.22
C ARG A 4 8.72 -18.62 26.73
N LEU A 5 7.75 -19.05 25.94
CA LEU A 5 6.62 -18.21 25.53
C LEU A 5 5.85 -17.79 26.79
N SER A 6 5.60 -16.49 26.95
CA SER A 6 4.73 -16.00 28.01
C SER A 6 3.30 -16.47 27.76
N PHE A 7 2.52 -16.70 28.82
CA PHE A 7 1.08 -17.01 28.68
C PHE A 7 0.36 -15.95 27.84
N THR A 8 0.73 -14.67 28.00
CA THR A 8 0.21 -13.56 27.20
C THR A 8 0.53 -13.71 25.71
N ASP A 9 1.74 -14.17 25.37
CA ASP A 9 2.14 -14.40 23.97
C ASP A 9 1.31 -15.52 23.35
N VAL A 10 1.06 -16.59 24.11
CA VAL A 10 0.23 -17.72 23.66
C VAL A 10 -1.20 -17.26 23.39
N VAL A 11 -1.83 -16.54 24.32
CA VAL A 11 -3.19 -16.01 24.16
C VAL A 11 -3.27 -15.09 22.95
N ARG A 12 -2.26 -14.24 22.75
CA ARG A 12 -2.18 -13.34 21.61
C ARG A 12 -2.09 -14.09 20.29
N TYR A 13 -1.18 -15.07 20.18
CA TYR A 13 -1.04 -15.85 18.95
C TYR A 13 -2.28 -16.69 18.65
N LEU A 14 -2.97 -17.20 19.69
CA LEU A 14 -4.25 -17.88 19.53
C LEU A 14 -5.35 -16.93 19.02
N ALA A 15 -5.42 -15.71 19.55
CA ALA A 15 -6.36 -14.69 19.08
C ALA A 15 -6.10 -14.32 17.61
N LEU A 16 -4.81 -14.18 17.24
CA LEU A 16 -4.41 -13.95 15.84
C LEU A 16 -4.81 -15.11 14.93
N ALA A 17 -4.51 -16.35 15.34
CA ALA A 17 -4.87 -17.53 14.56
C ALA A 17 -6.39 -17.67 14.39
N ALA A 18 -7.17 -17.40 15.44
CA ALA A 18 -8.63 -17.41 15.36
C ALA A 18 -9.16 -16.35 14.39
N ALA A 19 -8.64 -15.12 14.46
CA ALA A 19 -9.00 -14.05 13.54
C ALA A 19 -8.66 -14.40 12.08
N MET A 20 -7.49 -15.00 11.84
CA MET A 20 -7.09 -15.47 10.50
C MET A 20 -8.01 -16.57 9.98
N LEU A 21 -8.38 -17.55 10.81
CA LEU A 21 -9.29 -18.64 10.38
C LEU A 21 -10.68 -18.13 10.02
N ILE A 22 -11.22 -17.19 10.80
CA ILE A 22 -12.51 -16.55 10.53
C ILE A 22 -12.44 -15.78 9.20
N SER A 23 -11.42 -14.93 9.03
CA SER A 23 -11.21 -14.18 7.79
C SER A 23 -11.04 -15.11 6.58
N TYR A 24 -10.26 -16.18 6.73
CA TYR A 24 -10.05 -17.18 5.69
C TYR A 24 -11.36 -17.83 5.24
N ALA A 25 -12.21 -18.25 6.18
CA ALA A 25 -13.49 -18.87 5.86
C ALA A 25 -14.40 -17.90 5.10
N THR A 26 -14.55 -16.67 5.60
CA THR A 26 -15.38 -15.62 4.98
C THR A 26 -14.93 -15.30 3.55
N GLN A 27 -13.63 -15.13 3.33
CA GLN A 27 -13.08 -14.79 2.02
C GLN A 27 -13.11 -15.98 1.04
N ARG A 28 -12.91 -17.21 1.53
CA ARG A 28 -13.07 -18.42 0.71
C ARG A 28 -14.52 -18.58 0.26
N ASP A 29 -15.47 -18.38 1.18
CA ASP A 29 -16.89 -18.54 0.87
C ASP A 29 -17.38 -17.44 -0.07
N LEU A 30 -16.84 -16.22 0.05
CA LEU A 30 -17.01 -15.16 -0.95
C LEU A 30 -16.55 -15.60 -2.35
N ALA A 31 -15.36 -16.20 -2.46
CA ALA A 31 -14.83 -16.67 -3.73
C ALA A 31 -15.72 -17.77 -4.33
N LEU A 32 -16.17 -18.72 -3.49
CA LEU A 32 -17.10 -19.77 -3.92
C LEU A 32 -18.44 -19.21 -4.39
N ALA A 33 -18.94 -18.15 -3.75
CA ALA A 33 -20.17 -17.46 -4.16
C ALA A 33 -20.04 -16.72 -5.50
N HIS A 34 -18.82 -16.45 -5.95
CA HIS A 34 -18.51 -15.81 -7.24
C HIS A 34 -17.93 -16.82 -8.25
N ASP A 35 -18.34 -18.09 -8.15
CA ASP A 35 -17.99 -19.17 -9.08
C ASP A 35 -16.47 -19.48 -9.20
N VAL A 36 -15.66 -19.07 -8.21
CA VAL A 36 -14.27 -19.49 -8.15
C VAL A 36 -14.21 -21.00 -7.85
N PRO A 37 -13.47 -21.81 -8.62
CA PRO A 37 -13.37 -23.24 -8.39
C PRO A 37 -12.92 -23.57 -6.97
N LYS A 38 -13.51 -24.60 -6.35
CA LYS A 38 -13.21 -25.00 -4.96
C LYS A 38 -11.73 -25.28 -4.70
N SER A 39 -10.98 -25.73 -5.71
CA SER A 39 -9.53 -25.93 -5.64
C SER A 39 -8.73 -24.62 -5.57
N VAL A 40 -9.28 -23.54 -6.12
CA VAL A 40 -8.62 -22.21 -6.25
C VAL A 40 -9.14 -21.22 -5.21
N ALA A 41 -10.37 -21.39 -4.71
CA ALA A 41 -10.97 -20.50 -3.71
C ALA A 41 -10.08 -20.23 -2.47
N PRO A 42 -9.30 -21.19 -1.93
CA PRO A 42 -8.31 -20.94 -0.89
C PRO A 42 -7.22 -19.91 -1.23
N ALA A 43 -6.92 -19.70 -2.51
CA ALA A 43 -5.88 -18.77 -2.94
C ALA A 43 -6.26 -17.31 -2.67
N VAL A 44 -7.57 -16.99 -2.65
CA VAL A 44 -8.06 -15.63 -2.42
C VAL A 44 -7.67 -15.10 -1.03
N PRO A 45 -8.04 -15.76 0.10
CA PRO A 45 -7.60 -15.30 1.41
C PRO A 45 -6.08 -15.33 1.57
N VAL A 46 -5.39 -16.32 0.99
CA VAL A 46 -3.92 -16.41 1.06
C VAL A 46 -3.27 -15.21 0.37
N ALA A 47 -3.77 -14.79 -0.79
CA ALA A 47 -3.23 -13.61 -1.49
C ALA A 47 -3.42 -12.32 -0.69
N VAL A 48 -4.59 -12.14 -0.07
CA VAL A 48 -4.87 -10.98 0.80
C VAL A 48 -3.95 -10.96 2.02
N ASP A 49 -3.76 -12.10 2.68
CA ASP A 49 -2.88 -12.22 3.85
C ASP A 49 -1.41 -11.98 3.49
N LEU A 50 -0.93 -12.54 2.36
CA LEU A 50 0.43 -12.32 1.89
C LEU A 50 0.68 -10.85 1.53
N TYR A 51 -0.30 -10.18 0.90
CA TYR A 51 -0.22 -8.75 0.61
C TYR A 51 -0.16 -7.92 1.90
N MET A 52 -0.97 -8.25 2.91
CA MET A 52 -0.89 -7.61 4.22
C MET A 52 0.47 -7.81 4.88
N VAL A 53 1.00 -9.04 4.90
CA VAL A 53 2.32 -9.33 5.48
C VAL A 53 3.41 -8.55 4.76
N TRP A 54 3.38 -8.53 3.42
CA TRP A 54 4.31 -7.75 2.60
C TRP A 54 4.23 -6.26 2.94
N ALA A 55 3.03 -5.67 2.94
CA ALA A 55 2.82 -4.25 3.19
C ALA A 55 3.30 -3.83 4.59
N VAL A 56 2.99 -4.64 5.60
CA VAL A 56 3.41 -4.40 6.99
C VAL A 56 4.93 -4.52 7.14
N ARG A 57 5.56 -5.51 6.49
CA ARG A 57 7.02 -5.68 6.55
C ARG A 57 7.80 -4.64 5.76
N SER A 58 7.32 -4.27 4.58
CA SER A 58 7.91 -3.22 3.75
C SER A 58 7.62 -1.83 4.30
N ARG A 59 6.65 -1.70 5.20
CA ARG A 59 6.07 -0.44 5.69
C ARG A 59 5.50 0.44 4.57
N ARG A 60 5.16 -0.16 3.43
CA ARG A 60 4.54 0.50 2.28
C ARG A 60 3.13 -0.03 2.13
N ASP A 61 2.23 0.84 1.68
CA ASP A 61 0.84 0.47 1.33
C ASP A 61 0.03 -0.22 2.44
N VAL A 62 0.43 -0.03 3.71
CA VAL A 62 -0.24 -0.65 4.86
C VAL A 62 -1.71 -0.27 4.94
N ALA A 63 -2.04 1.00 4.69
CA ALA A 63 -3.42 1.46 4.66
C ALA A 63 -4.22 0.75 3.56
N LEU A 64 -3.65 0.62 2.37
CA LEU A 64 -4.28 -0.08 1.24
C LEU A 64 -4.47 -1.57 1.55
N ALA A 65 -3.48 -2.24 2.11
CA ALA A 65 -3.59 -3.64 2.50
C ALA A 65 -4.68 -3.86 3.55
N VAL A 66 -4.75 -2.99 4.56
CA VAL A 66 -5.83 -3.01 5.56
C VAL A 66 -7.19 -2.77 4.91
N SER A 67 -7.30 -1.80 4.00
CA SER A 67 -8.54 -1.56 3.25
C SER A 67 -8.96 -2.78 2.45
N VAL A 68 -8.05 -3.44 1.73
CA VAL A 68 -8.34 -4.66 0.97
C VAL A 68 -8.85 -5.78 1.89
N ALA A 69 -8.16 -6.02 3.01
CA ALA A 69 -8.56 -7.05 3.96
C ALA A 69 -9.93 -6.78 4.61
N VAL A 70 -10.22 -5.52 4.94
CA VAL A 70 -11.53 -5.10 5.46
C VAL A 70 -12.61 -5.27 4.37
N SER A 71 -12.36 -4.77 3.16
CA SER A 71 -13.31 -4.86 2.05
C SER A 71 -13.65 -6.30 1.69
N ALA A 72 -12.67 -7.20 1.65
CA ALA A 72 -12.90 -8.62 1.37
C ALA A 72 -13.75 -9.30 2.45
N ASN A 73 -13.51 -8.96 3.73
CA ASN A 73 -14.28 -9.48 4.85
C ASN A 73 -15.73 -8.96 4.86
N VAL A 74 -15.91 -7.66 4.63
CA VAL A 74 -17.24 -7.04 4.53
C VAL A 74 -18.01 -7.61 3.33
N ALA A 75 -17.37 -7.70 2.16
CA ALA A 75 -17.98 -8.26 0.97
C ALA A 75 -18.42 -9.72 1.19
N GLY A 76 -17.62 -10.52 1.91
CA GLY A 76 -17.98 -11.90 2.26
C GLY A 76 -19.27 -11.98 3.06
N VAL A 77 -19.39 -11.21 4.14
CA VAL A 77 -20.61 -11.18 4.96
C VAL A 77 -21.83 -10.69 4.17
N LEU A 78 -21.65 -9.61 3.40
CA LEU A 78 -22.74 -9.04 2.58
C LEU A 78 -23.21 -9.98 1.45
N THR A 79 -22.36 -10.92 1.03
CA THR A 79 -22.69 -11.90 -0.02
C THR A 79 -23.43 -13.12 0.55
N THR A 80 -23.20 -13.46 1.82
CA THR A 80 -23.78 -14.64 2.45
C THR A 80 -25.08 -14.38 3.20
N GLU A 81 -25.40 -13.12 3.50
CA GLU A 81 -26.56 -12.73 4.31
C GLU A 81 -27.50 -11.76 3.56
N GLU A 82 -28.80 -11.77 3.92
CA GLU A 82 -29.76 -10.83 3.33
C GLU A 82 -29.45 -9.38 3.75
N LEU A 83 -29.23 -8.47 2.79
CA LEU A 83 -28.83 -7.09 3.08
C LEU A 83 -29.87 -6.28 3.88
N ALA A 84 -31.11 -6.74 3.93
CA ALA A 84 -32.20 -6.12 4.68
C ALA A 84 -32.13 -6.41 6.19
N ALA A 85 -31.33 -7.38 6.62
CA ALA A 85 -31.20 -7.73 8.03
C ALA A 85 -30.18 -6.81 8.73
N VAL A 86 -30.56 -6.29 9.91
CA VAL A 86 -29.65 -5.54 10.79
C VAL A 86 -28.44 -6.41 11.19
N GLY A 87 -28.64 -7.73 11.30
CA GLY A 87 -27.58 -8.71 11.58
C GLY A 87 -26.43 -8.63 10.58
N THR A 88 -26.73 -8.49 9.29
CA THR A 88 -25.76 -8.41 8.20
C THR A 88 -24.79 -7.25 8.35
N TRP A 89 -25.31 -6.07 8.72
CA TRP A 89 -24.49 -4.87 8.91
C TRP A 89 -23.67 -4.91 10.20
N VAL A 90 -24.23 -5.50 11.27
CA VAL A 90 -23.50 -5.74 12.52
C VAL A 90 -22.37 -6.76 12.31
N ALA A 91 -22.63 -7.83 11.57
CA ALA A 91 -21.64 -8.84 11.21
C ALA A 91 -20.55 -8.27 10.30
N ALA A 92 -20.90 -7.47 9.29
CA ALA A 92 -19.94 -6.79 8.44
C ALA A 92 -19.03 -5.85 9.26
N GLY A 93 -19.61 -5.08 10.19
CA GLY A 93 -18.87 -4.25 11.12
C GLY A 93 -17.91 -5.06 11.99
N LEU A 94 -18.37 -6.18 12.55
CA LEU A 94 -17.55 -7.09 13.36
C LEU A 94 -16.37 -7.66 12.56
N HIS A 95 -16.62 -8.10 11.33
CA HIS A 95 -15.59 -8.65 10.44
C HIS A 95 -14.57 -7.61 9.98
N ALA A 96 -14.95 -6.32 9.92
CA ALA A 96 -14.01 -5.23 9.67
C ALA A 96 -13.07 -4.97 10.88
N VAL A 97 -13.50 -5.26 12.11
CA VAL A 97 -12.70 -5.02 13.32
C VAL A 97 -11.51 -5.98 13.41
N PHE A 98 -11.61 -7.20 12.90
CA PHE A 98 -10.51 -8.17 12.94
C PHE A 98 -9.23 -7.68 12.24
N PRO A 99 -9.22 -7.34 10.95
CA PRO A 99 -8.01 -6.84 10.29
C PRO A 99 -7.48 -5.53 10.92
N LEU A 100 -8.37 -4.66 11.42
CA LEU A 100 -7.97 -3.44 12.12
C LEU A 100 -7.25 -3.72 13.46
N THR A 101 -7.75 -4.68 14.24
CA THR A 101 -7.13 -5.06 15.52
C THR A 101 -5.79 -5.75 15.32
N VAL A 102 -5.67 -6.62 14.32
CA VAL A 102 -4.39 -7.23 13.92
C VAL A 102 -3.36 -6.16 13.54
N TRP A 103 -3.77 -5.20 12.71
CA TRP A 103 -2.90 -4.08 12.33
C TRP A 103 -2.46 -3.24 13.55
N ARG A 104 -3.39 -2.89 14.44
CA ARG A 104 -3.08 -2.12 15.66
C ARG A 104 -2.12 -2.85 16.58
N MET A 105 -2.31 -4.16 16.78
CA MET A 105 -1.41 -4.99 17.59
C MET A 105 0.00 -5.06 17.01
N HIS A 106 0.13 -5.10 15.68
CA HIS A 106 1.43 -5.08 15.02
C HIS A 106 2.11 -3.70 15.09
N ARG A 107 1.35 -2.60 14.97
CA ARG A 107 1.91 -1.25 15.09
C ARG A 107 2.48 -0.99 16.50
N ALA A 108 1.81 -1.45 17.54
CA ALA A 108 2.24 -1.27 18.93
C ALA A 108 3.57 -1.98 19.27
N GLU A 109 3.95 -3.02 18.52
CA GLU A 109 5.22 -3.72 18.69
C GLU A 109 6.38 -3.11 17.91
N SER A 110 6.10 -2.21 16.96
CA SER A 110 7.14 -1.49 16.25
C SER A 110 7.55 -0.31 17.11
N PRO A 111 8.71 -0.30 17.78
CA PRO A 111 9.20 0.92 18.40
C PRO A 111 9.35 1.97 17.30
N GLU A 112 8.44 2.94 17.33
CA GLU A 112 8.47 4.16 16.55
C GLU A 112 9.83 4.80 16.86
N ARG A 113 10.81 4.68 15.94
CA ARG A 113 12.02 5.48 16.04
C ARG A 113 11.56 6.93 15.96
N PRO A 114 11.93 7.79 16.93
CA PRO A 114 11.71 9.22 16.80
C PRO A 114 12.21 9.68 15.45
N SER A 115 11.39 10.43 14.71
CA SER A 115 11.88 11.23 13.60
C SER A 115 12.98 12.14 14.15
N GLU A 116 14.24 11.77 13.93
CA GLU A 116 15.38 12.63 14.18
C GLU A 116 15.25 13.82 13.22
N SER A 117 14.84 14.94 13.80
CA SER A 117 15.15 16.27 13.31
C SER A 117 16.65 16.33 13.01
N LEU A 118 16.99 16.49 11.73
CA LEU A 118 18.35 16.67 11.24
C LEU A 118 19.07 17.79 12.01
N PRO A 119 20.31 17.54 12.49
CA PRO A 119 21.35 18.55 12.52
C PRO A 119 22.41 18.21 11.47
N ASP A 120 22.68 19.20 10.64
CA ASP A 120 23.78 19.26 9.67
C ASP A 120 25.13 19.27 10.43
N VAL A 121 26.05 18.30 10.19
CA VAL A 121 27.53 18.36 10.30
C VAL A 121 28.14 17.02 9.80
N PRO A 122 29.28 17.00 9.05
CA PRO A 122 29.77 15.83 8.33
C PRO A 122 30.85 15.02 9.10
N THR A 123 31.14 13.82 8.57
CA THR A 123 32.43 13.07 8.53
C THR A 123 32.39 11.66 9.14
N ASP A 124 32.77 10.69 8.30
CA ASP A 124 33.27 9.34 8.56
C ASP A 124 32.73 8.56 9.76
N SER A 125 31.84 7.61 9.46
CA SER A 125 31.73 6.36 10.21
C SER A 125 31.19 5.28 9.26
N GLU A 126 31.96 4.20 9.10
CA GLU A 126 31.54 3.02 8.33
C GLU A 126 30.17 2.51 8.80
N PRO A 127 29.26 2.13 7.89
CA PRO A 127 27.94 1.65 8.28
C PRO A 127 28.07 0.27 8.94
N ILE A 128 27.75 0.21 10.23
CA ILE A 128 27.51 -1.04 10.95
C ILE A 128 26.34 -1.75 10.25
N LYS A 129 26.62 -2.86 9.57
CA LYS A 129 25.61 -3.75 8.98
C LYS A 129 24.64 -4.21 10.07
N ALA A 130 23.40 -3.75 9.98
CA ALA A 130 22.29 -4.37 10.68
C ALA A 130 22.14 -5.83 10.20
N PRO A 131 21.79 -6.79 11.08
CA PRO A 131 21.61 -8.17 10.68
C PRO A 131 20.55 -8.26 9.57
N GLU A 132 20.95 -8.80 8.43
CA GLU A 132 20.12 -9.01 7.26
C GLU A 132 18.92 -9.90 7.64
N SER A 133 17.73 -9.31 7.59
CA SER A 133 16.48 -10.04 7.58
C SER A 133 16.50 -11.00 6.39
N VAL A 134 16.57 -12.32 6.65
CA VAL A 134 16.47 -13.39 5.65
C VAL A 134 15.03 -13.46 5.12
N TRP A 135 14.65 -12.45 4.35
CA TRP A 135 13.49 -12.46 3.46
C TRP A 135 14.00 -12.82 2.05
N PRO A 136 13.16 -13.39 1.17
CA PRO A 136 13.58 -13.62 -0.21
C PRO A 136 14.16 -12.33 -0.83
N PRO A 137 15.19 -12.44 -1.68
CA PRO A 137 15.81 -11.29 -2.31
C PRO A 137 14.76 -10.41 -2.98
N ALA A 138 14.96 -9.08 -2.91
CA ALA A 138 14.04 -8.07 -3.46
C ALA A 138 13.69 -8.29 -4.95
N ASP A 139 14.50 -9.09 -5.64
CA ASP A 139 14.37 -9.57 -7.02
C ASP A 139 12.97 -10.16 -7.32
N ILE A 140 12.37 -10.92 -6.41
CA ILE A 140 11.06 -11.58 -6.65
C ILE A 140 9.90 -10.56 -6.70
N TRP A 141 10.11 -9.37 -6.15
CA TRP A 141 9.08 -8.33 -6.06
C TRP A 141 9.32 -7.16 -7.02
N GLN A 142 10.42 -7.16 -7.78
CA GLN A 142 10.69 -6.15 -8.81
C GLN A 142 9.64 -6.19 -9.92
N ASP A 143 9.27 -7.39 -10.39
CA ASP A 143 8.24 -7.57 -11.43
C ASP A 143 6.86 -7.00 -11.04
N PHE A 144 6.54 -6.96 -9.74
CA PHE A 144 5.32 -6.34 -9.21
C PHE A 144 5.44 -4.83 -9.05
N ALA A 145 6.63 -4.31 -8.73
CA ALA A 145 6.90 -2.88 -8.71
C ALA A 145 6.84 -2.29 -10.13
N ASP A 146 7.30 -3.05 -11.12
CA ASP A 146 7.22 -2.71 -12.55
C ASP A 146 5.78 -2.79 -13.10
N SER A 147 4.86 -3.41 -12.34
CA SER A 147 3.43 -3.47 -12.65
C SER A 147 2.61 -2.36 -11.97
N GLN A 148 3.24 -1.45 -11.21
CA GLN A 148 2.57 -0.19 -10.85
C GLN A 148 2.27 0.58 -12.14
N PRO A 149 1.11 1.25 -12.26
CA PRO A 149 0.91 2.18 -13.37
C PRO A 149 2.03 3.20 -13.32
N ASP A 150 2.85 3.24 -14.38
CA ASP A 150 4.04 4.07 -14.49
C ASP A 150 3.82 5.43 -13.83
N SER A 151 4.38 5.61 -12.62
CA SER A 151 4.59 6.95 -12.11
C SER A 151 5.66 7.54 -13.00
N THR A 152 5.22 8.26 -14.03
CA THR A 152 6.03 8.93 -15.04
C THR A 152 7.26 9.55 -14.39
N THR A 153 8.42 8.98 -14.68
CA THR A 153 9.78 9.55 -14.64
C THR A 153 9.96 10.71 -13.65
N ASP A 154 10.47 10.40 -12.45
CA ASP A 154 10.85 11.36 -11.40
C ASP A 154 12.06 12.26 -11.77
N THR A 155 12.52 12.23 -13.02
CA THR A 155 13.52 13.18 -13.51
C THR A 155 12.81 14.43 -14.01
N PRO A 156 13.02 15.60 -13.38
CA PRO A 156 12.43 16.83 -13.89
C PRO A 156 12.92 17.07 -15.33
N PRO A 157 12.04 17.45 -16.27
CA PRO A 157 12.41 17.71 -17.65
C PRO A 157 13.50 18.80 -17.71
N SER A 158 14.43 18.65 -18.65
CA SER A 158 15.49 19.63 -18.82
C SER A 158 14.91 20.96 -19.30
N ALA A 159 15.67 22.05 -19.10
CA ALA A 159 15.25 23.36 -19.60
C ALA A 159 15.09 23.39 -21.14
N GLU A 160 15.78 22.49 -21.85
CA GLU A 160 15.66 22.35 -23.31
C GLU A 160 14.35 21.66 -23.70
N ASP A 161 13.95 20.61 -22.98
CA ASP A 161 12.67 19.92 -23.18
C ASP A 161 11.49 20.84 -22.90
N ILE A 162 11.60 21.67 -21.86
CA ILE A 162 10.57 22.67 -21.52
C ILE A 162 10.44 23.71 -22.64
N ARG A 163 11.56 24.20 -23.20
CA ARG A 163 11.55 25.15 -24.33
C ARG A 163 10.97 24.54 -25.59
N ALA A 164 11.31 23.29 -25.91
CA ALA A 164 10.74 22.56 -27.03
C ALA A 164 9.22 22.40 -26.89
N ALA A 165 8.74 21.98 -25.70
CA ALA A 165 7.32 21.85 -25.41
C ALA A 165 6.57 23.20 -25.52
N MET A 166 7.18 24.30 -25.07
CA MET A 166 6.61 25.64 -25.21
C MET A 166 6.41 26.04 -26.67
N SER A 167 7.39 25.78 -27.55
CA SER A 167 7.28 26.09 -28.99
C SER A 167 6.12 25.33 -29.65
N VAL A 168 5.93 24.06 -29.27
CA VAL A 168 4.82 23.22 -29.76
C VAL A 168 3.48 23.75 -29.23
N LEU A 169 3.40 24.08 -27.93
CA LEU A 169 2.17 24.61 -27.32
C LEU A 169 1.78 25.97 -27.88
N GLU A 170 2.74 26.83 -28.20
CA GLU A 170 2.50 28.14 -28.82
C GLU A 170 1.99 27.99 -30.25
N SER A 171 2.64 27.15 -31.06
CA SER A 171 2.23 26.87 -32.45
C SER A 171 0.83 26.26 -32.53
N ARG A 172 0.46 25.42 -31.56
CA ARG A 172 -0.84 24.72 -31.54
C ARG A 172 -1.99 25.59 -31.05
N ASN A 173 -1.74 26.51 -30.13
CA ASN A 173 -2.79 27.30 -29.47
C ASN A 173 -2.89 28.75 -29.98
N GLY A 174 -1.92 29.23 -30.77
CA GLY A 174 -1.92 30.60 -31.32
C GLY A 174 -1.96 31.71 -30.28
N ARG A 175 -1.54 31.40 -29.04
CA ARG A 175 -1.57 32.30 -27.88
C ARG A 175 -0.35 32.05 -26.98
N PRO A 176 0.06 33.03 -26.16
CA PRO A 176 1.18 32.86 -25.24
C PRO A 176 0.99 31.66 -24.29
N VAL A 177 2.06 30.89 -24.09
CA VAL A 177 2.05 29.71 -23.21
C VAL A 177 1.87 30.15 -21.75
N THR A 178 1.03 29.43 -21.01
CA THR A 178 0.71 29.67 -19.60
C THR A 178 1.17 28.48 -18.77
N GLY A 179 1.43 28.70 -17.48
CA GLY A 179 1.90 27.62 -16.59
C GLY A 179 0.92 26.46 -16.49
N ARG A 180 -0.39 26.70 -16.68
CA ARG A 180 -1.41 25.66 -16.78
C ARG A 180 -1.26 24.80 -18.03
N MET A 181 -0.99 25.40 -19.19
CA MET A 181 -0.76 24.63 -20.43
C MET A 181 0.50 23.77 -20.36
N VAL A 182 1.54 24.24 -19.67
CA VAL A 182 2.75 23.45 -19.39
C VAL A 182 2.46 22.33 -18.40
N ALA A 183 1.68 22.60 -17.35
CA ALA A 183 1.26 21.60 -16.37
C ALA A 183 0.46 20.46 -17.02
N ASP A 184 -0.52 20.80 -17.86
CA ASP A 184 -1.33 19.84 -18.60
C ASP A 184 -0.49 18.99 -19.57
N HIS A 185 0.54 19.58 -20.20
CA HIS A 185 1.44 18.87 -21.10
C HIS A 185 2.33 17.83 -20.40
N PHE A 186 2.86 18.17 -19.21
CA PHE A 186 3.75 17.29 -18.45
C PHE A 186 3.04 16.43 -17.39
N GLY A 187 1.70 16.51 -17.28
CA GLY A 187 0.94 15.77 -16.27
C GLY A 187 1.24 16.18 -14.83
N VAL A 188 1.68 17.42 -14.61
CA VAL A 188 2.10 17.92 -13.28
C VAL A 188 1.12 18.95 -12.71
N SER A 189 1.29 19.31 -11.44
CA SER A 189 0.49 20.38 -10.82
C SER A 189 0.73 21.75 -11.49
N GLU A 190 -0.27 22.64 -11.45
CA GLU A 190 -0.17 24.01 -11.96
C GLU A 190 0.97 24.82 -11.29
N ARG A 191 1.28 24.53 -10.02
CA ARG A 191 2.44 25.12 -9.32
C ARG A 191 3.75 24.69 -9.99
N THR A 192 3.88 23.41 -10.34
CA THR A 192 5.05 22.87 -11.04
C THR A 192 5.14 23.41 -12.47
N GLY A 193 4.02 23.49 -13.20
CA GLY A 193 4.00 24.06 -14.55
C GLY A 193 4.41 25.54 -14.59
N ARG A 194 4.03 26.34 -13.59
CA ARG A 194 4.55 27.72 -13.43
C ARG A 194 6.05 27.75 -13.16
N ARG A 195 6.58 26.79 -12.41
CA ARG A 195 8.02 26.67 -12.16
C ARG A 195 8.79 26.33 -13.44
N TYR A 196 8.25 25.42 -14.26
CA TYR A 196 8.84 25.10 -15.57
C TYR A 196 8.81 26.30 -16.52
N LEU A 197 7.71 27.04 -16.56
CA LEU A 197 7.62 28.27 -17.35
C LEU A 197 8.68 29.31 -16.92
N ALA A 198 8.95 29.43 -15.61
CA ALA A 198 10.00 30.32 -15.10
C ALA A 198 11.43 29.83 -15.40
N MET A 199 11.65 28.52 -15.61
CA MET A 199 12.95 27.96 -15.97
C MET A 199 13.29 28.15 -17.46
N ALA A 200 12.29 28.46 -18.29
CA ALA A 200 12.42 28.62 -19.74
C ALA A 200 12.33 30.09 -20.21
N ALA A 201 12.11 31.03 -19.27
CA ALA A 201 12.19 32.48 -19.50
C ALA A 201 13.63 32.98 -19.36
#